data_AF-A0A6M7UQ64-F1
#
_entry.id   AF-A0A6M7UQ64-F1
#
_cell.length_a   1.000
_cell.length_b   1.000
_cell.length_c   1.000
_cell.angle_alpha   90.00
_cell.angle_beta   90.00
_cell.angle_gamma   90.00
#
_symmetry.space_group_name_H-M   'P 1'
#
loop_
_entity.id
_entity.type
_entity.pdbx_description
1 polymer ?
#
loop_
_entity_poly.entity_id
_entity_poly.type
_entity_poly.pdbx_seq_one_letter_code
_entity_poly.pdbx_strand_id
1 'polypeptide(L)'
;MARRALILVEGHRSVGLLYVKAAQRLGLHPITLSADYLAAENIEAIRVDTENLDALVRECSRLRATYDIAGITGFTDLDDSAYATVGKLCRYFDLPGPNPASIERCCDKFTQRQLLAAAGVPMPACRLAANATDVESCNAEIGLPVVLKPPVGSGSSDVRLCRNVDELSEQTTYLLDGKHIACLTQDTDRQERRLPRLSRIYHRLPSRAGAELILQHAVALIAWSIIPFSALGETEQSAAPEGAMF
;
A
#
# COMPACT_ATOMS: atom_id res chain seq x y z
N MET A 1 28.02 18.81 11.75
CA MET A 1 26.59 18.71 11.38
C MET A 1 26.05 17.40 11.93
N ALA A 2 24.79 17.37 12.38
CA ALA A 2 24.16 16.10 12.77
C ALA A 2 24.14 15.15 11.57
N ARG A 3 24.43 13.87 11.80
CA ARG A 3 24.40 12.86 10.73
C ARG A 3 22.97 12.74 10.23
N ARG A 4 22.78 12.78 8.91
CA ARG A 4 21.45 12.67 8.30
C ARG A 4 21.03 11.21 8.24
N ALA A 5 19.84 10.88 8.73
CA ALA A 5 19.34 9.51 8.77
C ALA A 5 18.09 9.31 7.90
N LEU A 6 17.97 8.12 7.32
CA LEU A 6 16.74 7.63 6.68
C LEU A 6 16.19 6.51 7.55
N ILE A 7 14.96 6.66 8.03
CA ILE A 7 14.29 5.62 8.80
C ILE A 7 13.54 4.68 7.86
N LEU A 8 13.76 3.38 8.02
CA LEU A 8 13.10 2.31 7.29
C LEU A 8 12.17 1.57 8.26
N VAL A 9 10.86 1.76 8.15
CA VAL A 9 9.85 1.02 8.92
C VAL A 9 9.59 -0.29 8.21
N GLU A 10 9.87 -1.38 8.92
CA GLU A 10 9.99 -2.73 8.38
C GLU A 10 11.13 -2.91 7.37
N GLY A 11 11.45 -4.19 7.15
CA GLY A 11 12.54 -4.58 6.27
C GLY A 11 12.44 -6.02 5.82
N HIS A 12 12.13 -6.22 4.54
CA HIS A 12 12.38 -7.50 3.87
C HIS A 12 13.83 -7.64 3.39
N ARG A 13 14.38 -8.86 3.46
CA ARG A 13 15.77 -9.17 3.09
C ARG A 13 16.10 -8.90 1.62
N SER A 14 15.12 -8.94 0.71
CA SER A 14 15.36 -8.67 -0.72
C SER A 14 15.34 -7.17 -1.04
N VAL A 15 14.16 -6.55 -0.91
CA VAL A 15 13.93 -5.16 -1.31
C VAL A 15 14.59 -4.18 -0.32
N GLY A 16 14.65 -4.52 0.96
CA GLY A 16 15.16 -3.60 1.98
C GLY A 16 16.63 -3.27 1.83
N LEU A 17 17.42 -4.25 1.39
CA LEU A 17 18.82 -4.00 1.12
C LEU A 17 19.02 -3.00 -0.02
N LEU A 18 18.09 -2.91 -0.98
CA LEU A 18 18.14 -1.92 -2.06
C LEU A 18 17.92 -0.50 -1.51
N TYR A 19 16.97 -0.32 -0.58
CA TYR A 19 16.74 0.95 0.10
C TYR A 19 17.94 1.38 0.96
N VAL A 20 18.52 0.44 1.72
CA VAL A 20 19.73 0.70 2.51
C VAL A 20 20.89 1.14 1.61
N LYS A 21 21.15 0.40 0.51
CA LYS A 21 22.20 0.75 -0.46
C LYS A 21 21.93 2.11 -1.13
N ALA A 22 20.67 2.41 -1.45
CA ALA A 22 20.29 3.71 -2.01
C ALA A 22 20.54 4.86 -1.01
N ALA A 23 20.13 4.69 0.25
CA ALA A 23 20.37 5.66 1.32
C ALA A 23 21.87 5.94 1.51
N GLN A 24 22.69 4.89 1.55
CA GLN A 24 24.15 5.02 1.67
C GLN A 24 24.77 5.79 0.50
N ARG A 25 24.34 5.50 -0.75
CA ARG A 25 24.79 6.24 -1.95
C ARG A 25 24.41 7.72 -1.93
N LEU A 26 23.31 8.06 -1.26
CA LEU A 26 22.85 9.44 -1.04
C LEU A 26 23.51 10.09 0.19
N GLY A 27 24.47 9.42 0.85
CA GLY A 27 25.12 9.92 2.06
C GLY A 27 24.23 9.92 3.30
N LEU A 28 23.11 9.20 3.27
CA LEU A 28 22.20 9.04 4.41
C LEU A 28 22.59 7.81 5.23
N HIS A 29 22.35 7.89 6.54
CA HIS A 29 22.50 6.78 7.46
C HIS A 29 21.19 6.00 7.59
N PRO A 30 21.08 4.78 7.03
CA PRO A 30 19.86 3.99 7.15
C PRO A 30 19.74 3.39 8.55
N ILE A 31 18.57 3.55 9.16
CA ILE A 31 18.20 2.94 10.44
C ILE A 31 16.88 2.19 10.24
N THR A 32 16.88 0.88 10.51
CA THR A 32 15.69 0.04 10.35
C THR A 32 14.93 -0.10 11.66
N LEU A 33 13.62 0.13 11.64
CA LEU A 33 12.68 -0.10 12.74
C LEU A 33 11.83 -1.32 12.40
N SER A 34 11.93 -2.42 13.14
CA SER A 34 11.17 -3.65 12.84
C SER A 34 10.87 -4.47 14.09
N ALA A 35 9.79 -5.25 14.07
CA ALA A 35 9.46 -6.16 15.15
C ALA A 35 10.45 -7.35 15.24
N ASP A 36 10.90 -7.88 14.09
CA ASP A 36 11.62 -9.16 14.02
C ASP A 36 12.82 -9.17 13.06
N TYR A 37 13.27 -8.01 12.57
CA TYR A 37 14.42 -7.95 11.67
C TYR A 37 15.74 -8.30 12.38
N LEU A 38 16.32 -9.44 12.02
CA LEU A 38 17.72 -9.74 12.31
C LEU A 38 18.61 -8.80 11.50
N ALA A 39 19.32 -7.90 12.18
CA ALA A 39 20.27 -6.99 11.56
C ALA A 39 21.20 -7.75 10.62
N ALA A 40 21.17 -7.43 9.32
CA ALA A 40 22.26 -7.82 8.44
C ALA A 40 23.54 -7.13 8.92
N GLU A 41 24.68 -7.81 8.83
CA GLU A 41 25.96 -7.27 9.28
C GLU A 41 26.18 -5.85 8.74
N ASN A 42 26.36 -4.89 9.66
CA ASN A 42 26.59 -3.45 9.41
C ASN A 42 25.38 -2.55 9.08
N ILE A 43 24.14 -2.97 9.37
CA ILE A 43 22.96 -2.10 9.27
C ILE A 43 22.38 -1.85 10.67
N GLU A 44 22.26 -0.59 11.07
CA GLU A 44 21.62 -0.22 12.34
C GLU A 44 20.13 -0.63 12.29
N ALA A 45 19.72 -1.50 13.21
CA ALA A 45 18.36 -1.96 13.35
C ALA A 45 17.92 -1.87 14.80
N ILE A 46 16.72 -1.34 15.03
CA ILE A 46 16.12 -1.14 16.34
C ILE A 46 14.83 -1.92 16.38
N ARG A 47 14.70 -2.77 17.41
CA ARG A 47 13.49 -3.55 17.61
C ARG A 47 12.38 -2.64 18.15
N VAL A 48 11.26 -2.58 17.45
CA VAL A 48 10.07 -1.83 17.86
C VAL A 48 8.82 -2.52 17.31
N ASP A 49 7.72 -2.44 18.07
CA ASP A 49 6.41 -2.82 17.58
C ASP A 49 5.95 -1.83 16.50
N THR A 50 6.03 -2.26 15.25
CA THR A 50 5.72 -1.46 14.05
C THR A 50 4.23 -1.33 13.76
N GLU A 51 3.39 -2.16 14.41
CA GLU A 51 1.94 -2.02 14.39
C GLU A 51 1.48 -0.93 15.38
N ASN A 52 2.35 -0.53 16.31
CA ASN A 52 2.08 0.49 17.31
C ASN A 52 2.68 1.85 16.91
N LEU A 53 1.83 2.73 16.37
CA LEU A 53 2.22 4.08 15.95
C LEU A 53 2.89 4.88 17.08
N ASP A 54 2.39 4.80 18.32
CA ASP A 54 2.95 5.54 19.44
C ASP A 54 4.35 5.04 19.80
N ALA A 55 4.61 3.72 19.67
CA ALA A 55 5.94 3.16 19.85
C ALA A 55 6.93 3.69 18.79
N LEU A 56 6.50 3.72 17.52
CA LEU A 56 7.29 4.29 16.43
C LEU A 56 7.55 5.79 16.60
N VAL A 57 6.56 6.56 17.06
CA VAL A 57 6.71 7.99 17.36
C VAL A 57 7.72 8.21 18.48
N ARG A 58 7.64 7.45 19.57
CA ARG A 58 8.62 7.54 20.66
C ARG A 58 10.04 7.25 20.16
N GLU A 59 10.19 6.21 19.36
CA GLU A 59 11.51 5.81 18.86
C GLU A 59 12.09 6.82 17.87
N CYS A 60 11.30 7.29 16.91
CA CYS A 60 11.72 8.35 15.98
C CYS A 60 12.06 9.66 16.72
N SER A 61 11.34 9.99 17.79
CA SER A 61 11.64 11.17 18.62
C SER A 61 12.98 11.04 19.34
N ARG A 62 13.31 9.83 19.83
CA ARG A 62 14.63 9.53 20.41
C ARG A 62 15.74 9.67 19.37
N LEU A 63 15.52 9.18 18.16
CA LEU A 63 16.48 9.28 17.06
C LEU A 63 16.72 10.72 16.61
N ARG A 64 15.70 11.59 16.63
CA ARG A 64 15.85 13.03 16.32
C ARG A 64 16.82 13.77 17.26
N ALA A 65 17.07 13.26 18.48
CA ALA A 65 18.05 13.87 19.38
C ALA A 65 19.51 13.68 18.90
N THR A 66 19.75 12.68 18.06
CA THR A 66 21.10 12.32 17.57
C THR A 66 21.26 12.54 16.07
N TYR A 67 20.18 12.39 15.31
CA TYR A 67 20.17 12.40 13.86
C TYR A 67 19.26 13.50 13.29
N ASP A 68 19.68 14.11 12.18
CA ASP A 68 18.79 14.86 11.31
C ASP A 68 17.98 13.86 10.47
N ILE A 69 16.74 13.59 10.84
CA ILE A 69 15.90 12.62 10.11
C ILE A 69 15.48 13.26 8.77
N ALA A 70 16.10 12.81 7.69
CA ALA A 70 15.86 13.30 6.34
C ALA A 70 14.57 12.74 5.73
N GLY A 71 14.08 11.60 6.22
CA GLY A 71 12.86 10.97 5.73
C GLY A 71 12.54 9.67 6.46
N ILE A 72 11.30 9.22 6.27
CA ILE A 72 10.79 7.95 6.77
C ILE A 72 10.14 7.24 5.59
N THR A 73 10.51 5.99 5.35
CA THR A 73 9.87 5.11 4.36
C THR A 73 9.77 3.70 4.94
N GLY A 74 9.08 2.78 4.27
CA GLY A 74 8.89 1.44 4.78
C GLY A 74 8.25 0.51 3.75
N PHE A 75 8.34 -0.79 4.00
CA PHE A 75 7.79 -1.83 3.13
C PHE A 75 7.61 -3.13 3.90
N THR A 76 6.50 -3.82 3.69
CA THR A 76 6.23 -5.17 4.23
C THR A 76 5.94 -6.12 3.08
N ASP A 77 6.16 -7.42 3.31
CA ASP A 77 5.80 -8.46 2.34
C ASP A 77 4.33 -8.87 2.41
N LEU A 78 3.63 -8.53 3.50
CA LEU A 78 2.33 -9.09 3.83
C LEU A 78 1.19 -8.14 3.47
N ASP A 79 1.37 -6.83 3.67
CA ASP A 79 0.39 -5.83 3.28
C ASP A 79 0.97 -4.41 3.11
N ASP A 80 0.12 -3.54 2.58
CA ASP A 80 0.41 -2.12 2.36
C ASP A 80 0.18 -1.27 3.64
N SER A 81 -0.09 -1.89 4.81
CA SER A 81 -0.43 -1.16 6.04
C SER A 81 0.74 -0.35 6.58
N ALA A 82 1.98 -0.80 6.39
CA ALA A 82 3.15 -0.03 6.79
C ALA A 82 3.23 1.32 6.07
N TYR A 83 2.75 1.44 4.83
CA TYR A 83 2.73 2.74 4.15
C TYR A 83 1.77 3.72 4.83
N ALA A 84 0.62 3.25 5.33
CA ALA A 84 -0.29 4.10 6.10
C ALA A 84 0.38 4.56 7.41
N THR A 85 1.09 3.66 8.10
CA THR A 85 1.86 3.99 9.30
C THR A 85 2.99 4.99 9.00
N VAL A 86 3.76 4.78 7.93
CA VAL A 86 4.78 5.72 7.43
C VAL A 86 4.16 7.09 7.14
N GLY A 87 3.02 7.15 6.45
CA GLY A 87 2.32 8.41 6.18
C GLY A 87 1.89 9.14 7.47
N LYS A 88 1.47 8.40 8.50
CA LYS A 88 1.15 8.96 9.82
C LYS A 88 2.40 9.50 10.52
N LEU A 89 3.51 8.77 10.48
CA LEU A 89 4.79 9.23 11.02
C LEU A 89 5.32 10.47 10.31
N CYS A 90 5.33 10.47 8.97
CA CYS A 90 5.73 11.64 8.18
C CYS A 90 4.91 12.87 8.56
N ARG A 91 3.58 12.73 8.64
CA ARG A 91 2.70 13.81 9.10
C ARG A 91 3.03 14.27 10.53
N TYR A 92 3.27 13.35 11.45
CA TYR A 92 3.59 13.67 12.85
C TYR A 92 4.89 14.47 12.97
N PHE A 93 5.90 14.12 12.16
CA PHE A 93 7.23 14.74 12.19
C PHE A 93 7.42 15.90 11.20
N ASP A 94 6.35 16.32 10.51
CA ASP A 94 6.39 17.33 9.46
C ASP A 94 7.41 17.01 8.35
N LEU A 95 7.43 15.75 7.94
CA LEU A 95 8.29 15.24 6.86
C LEU A 95 7.46 15.02 5.59
N PRO A 96 8.07 15.13 4.41
CA PRO A 96 7.44 14.71 3.16
C PRO A 96 7.01 13.24 3.23
N GLY A 97 5.78 12.96 2.83
CA GLY A 97 5.25 11.60 2.87
C GLY A 97 3.86 11.48 2.24
N PRO A 98 3.42 10.24 1.98
CA PRO A 98 2.12 9.99 1.38
C PRO A 98 0.99 10.32 2.35
N ASN A 99 -0.19 10.66 1.84
CA ASN A 99 -1.36 10.89 2.67
C ASN A 99 -1.88 9.55 3.25
N PRO A 100 -1.82 9.32 4.57
CA PRO A 100 -2.22 8.05 5.18
C PRO A 100 -3.68 7.67 4.88
N ALA A 101 -4.60 8.64 4.87
CA ALA A 101 -6.00 8.36 4.56
C ALA A 101 -6.19 7.90 3.10
N SER A 102 -5.35 8.38 2.18
CA SER A 102 -5.39 7.94 0.78
C SER A 102 -4.87 6.51 0.65
N ILE A 103 -3.80 6.15 1.37
CA ILE A 103 -3.29 4.78 1.40
C ILE A 103 -4.31 3.81 2.00
N GLU A 104 -4.88 4.13 3.16
CA GLU A 104 -5.90 3.29 3.81
C GLU A 104 -7.10 3.02 2.89
N ARG A 105 -7.54 4.03 2.13
CA ARG A 105 -8.60 3.91 1.12
C ARG A 105 -8.19 3.03 -0.07
N CYS A 106 -6.91 3.00 -0.44
CA CYS A 106 -6.39 2.12 -1.49
C CYS A 106 -6.24 0.66 -1.01
N CYS A 107 -5.92 0.43 0.26
CA CYS A 107 -5.76 -0.92 0.81
C CYS A 107 -7.08 -1.70 0.84
N ASP A 108 -8.21 -1.02 1.05
CA ASP A 108 -9.54 -1.60 0.93
C ASP A 108 -10.04 -1.52 -0.52
N LYS A 109 -10.09 -2.66 -1.20
CA LYS A 109 -10.42 -2.74 -2.64
C LYS A 109 -11.87 -2.37 -2.98
N PHE A 110 -12.78 -2.28 -2.01
CA PHE A 110 -14.16 -1.85 -2.24
C PHE A 110 -14.29 -0.35 -2.03
N THR A 111 -13.77 0.16 -0.92
CA THR A 111 -13.66 1.60 -0.66
C THR A 111 -12.93 2.28 -1.83
N GLN A 112 -11.82 1.71 -2.28
CA GLN A 112 -11.09 2.17 -3.46
C GLN A 112 -12.00 2.27 -4.68
N ARG A 113 -12.79 1.21 -4.98
CA ARG A 113 -13.70 1.19 -6.14
C ARG A 113 -14.85 2.17 -6.00
N GLN A 114 -15.43 2.33 -4.81
CA GLN A 114 -16.47 3.32 -4.56
C GLN A 114 -15.96 4.73 -4.81
N LEU A 115 -14.74 5.03 -4.33
CA LEU A 115 -14.11 6.34 -4.56
C LEU A 115 -13.77 6.58 -6.03
N LEU A 116 -13.24 5.57 -6.73
CA LEU A 116 -12.96 5.65 -8.15
C LEU A 116 -14.24 5.85 -8.97
N ALA A 117 -15.32 5.11 -8.66
CA ALA A 117 -16.61 5.27 -9.30
C ALA A 117 -17.21 6.66 -9.03
N ALA A 118 -17.13 7.16 -7.80
CA ALA A 118 -17.57 8.51 -7.44
C ALA A 118 -16.76 9.60 -8.16
N ALA A 119 -15.51 9.31 -8.51
CA ALA A 119 -14.65 10.18 -9.32
C ALA A 119 -14.87 10.03 -10.84
N GLY A 120 -15.87 9.26 -11.27
CA GLY A 120 -16.18 9.06 -12.69
C GLY A 120 -15.34 8.00 -13.41
N VAL A 121 -14.44 7.31 -12.69
CA VAL A 121 -13.68 6.20 -13.27
C VAL A 121 -14.63 5.02 -13.47
N PRO A 122 -14.78 4.46 -14.69
CA PRO A 122 -15.65 3.32 -14.90
C PRO A 122 -15.17 2.13 -14.05
N MET A 123 -16.05 1.55 -13.24
CA MET A 123 -15.72 0.43 -12.36
C MET A 123 -16.56 -0.80 -12.73
N PRO A 124 -15.97 -2.01 -12.73
CA PRO A 124 -16.75 -3.24 -12.78
C PRO A 124 -17.73 -3.29 -11.60
N ALA A 125 -18.92 -3.86 -11.84
CA ALA A 125 -19.89 -4.10 -10.78
C ALA A 125 -19.25 -4.93 -9.65
N CYS A 126 -19.38 -4.42 -8.42
CA CYS A 126 -18.80 -5.03 -7.24
C CYS A 126 -19.80 -4.92 -6.09
N ARG A 127 -19.88 -5.98 -5.28
CA ARG A 127 -20.73 -6.03 -4.10
C ARG A 127 -19.98 -6.64 -2.91
N LEU A 128 -20.42 -6.24 -1.73
CA LEU A 128 -19.93 -6.75 -0.46
C LEU A 128 -20.77 -7.96 -0.06
N ALA A 129 -20.14 -9.03 0.45
CA ALA A 129 -20.86 -10.17 0.97
C ALA A 129 -20.30 -10.62 2.33
N ALA A 130 -21.07 -10.43 3.41
CA ALA A 130 -20.65 -10.83 4.75
C ALA A 130 -21.00 -12.29 5.06
N ASN A 131 -21.91 -12.89 4.29
CA ASN A 131 -22.47 -14.21 4.54
C ASN A 131 -22.98 -14.87 3.24
N ALA A 132 -23.42 -16.13 3.33
CA ALA A 132 -23.93 -16.89 2.18
C ALA A 132 -25.16 -16.24 1.51
N THR A 133 -26.07 -15.64 2.28
CA THR A 133 -27.25 -14.96 1.73
C THR A 133 -26.87 -13.72 0.92
N ASP A 134 -25.88 -12.96 1.37
CA ASP A 134 -25.35 -11.84 0.60
C ASP A 134 -24.72 -12.34 -0.71
N VAL A 135 -24.05 -13.49 -0.67
CA VAL A 135 -23.44 -14.12 -1.86
C VAL A 135 -24.48 -14.51 -2.91
N GLU A 136 -25.57 -15.15 -2.48
CA GLU A 136 -26.70 -15.50 -3.36
C GLU A 136 -27.34 -14.24 -3.97
N SER A 137 -27.55 -13.20 -3.15
CA SER A 137 -28.11 -11.93 -3.58
C SER A 137 -27.20 -11.24 -4.60
N CYS A 138 -25.88 -11.22 -4.34
CA CYS A 138 -24.88 -10.70 -5.26
C CYS A 138 -24.89 -11.48 -6.58
N ASN A 139 -25.01 -12.81 -6.53
CA ASN A 139 -25.08 -13.64 -7.72
C ASN A 139 -26.32 -13.32 -8.57
N ALA A 140 -27.48 -13.10 -7.94
CA ALA A 140 -28.71 -12.73 -8.64
C ALA A 140 -28.62 -11.36 -9.32
N GLU A 141 -27.92 -10.41 -8.70
CA GLU A 141 -27.76 -9.05 -9.23
C GLU A 141 -26.66 -8.95 -10.31
N ILE A 142 -25.52 -9.62 -10.08
CA ILE A 142 -24.31 -9.50 -10.90
C ILE A 142 -24.30 -10.54 -12.04
N GLY A 143 -24.68 -11.78 -11.76
CA GLY A 143 -24.58 -12.92 -12.68
C GLY A 143 -23.17 -13.52 -12.80
N LEU A 144 -23.12 -14.82 -13.13
CA LEU A 144 -21.87 -15.56 -13.33
C LEU A 144 -21.26 -15.33 -14.74
N PRO A 145 -19.92 -15.46 -14.90
CA PRO A 145 -18.93 -15.76 -13.87
C PRO A 145 -18.50 -14.55 -13.03
N VAL A 146 -18.12 -14.78 -11.78
CA VAL A 146 -17.67 -13.75 -10.83
C VAL A 146 -16.30 -14.08 -10.24
N VAL A 147 -15.52 -13.06 -9.89
CA VAL A 147 -14.29 -13.20 -9.10
C VAL A 147 -14.62 -12.96 -7.64
N LEU A 148 -14.37 -13.92 -6.75
CA LEU A 148 -14.47 -13.74 -5.31
C LEU A 148 -13.06 -13.49 -4.73
N LYS A 149 -12.92 -12.46 -3.90
CA LYS A 149 -11.64 -12.15 -3.23
C LYS A 149 -11.82 -11.34 -1.94
N PRO A 150 -10.87 -11.40 -1.00
CA PRO A 150 -10.88 -10.57 0.19
C PRO A 150 -10.92 -9.06 -0.07
N PRO A 151 -11.46 -8.29 0.89
CA PRO A 151 -11.49 -6.83 0.87
C PRO A 151 -10.09 -6.20 0.94
N VAL A 152 -9.27 -6.76 1.84
CA VAL A 152 -7.92 -6.35 2.20
C VAL A 152 -7.01 -7.56 1.97
N GLY A 153 -5.75 -7.32 1.64
CA GLY A 153 -4.75 -8.35 1.39
C GLY A 153 -3.89 -8.05 0.16
N SER A 154 -2.71 -8.65 0.11
CA SER A 154 -1.75 -8.49 -0.98
C SER A 154 -1.46 -9.84 -1.66
N GLY A 155 -0.65 -9.86 -2.72
CA GLY A 155 -0.11 -11.11 -3.28
C GLY A 155 -1.05 -11.98 -4.12
N SER A 156 -2.25 -11.49 -4.46
CA SER A 156 -3.28 -12.26 -5.20
C SER A 156 -3.74 -13.57 -4.51
N SER A 157 -3.42 -13.73 -3.22
CA SER A 157 -3.95 -14.81 -2.40
C SER A 157 -5.46 -14.70 -2.28
N ASP A 158 -6.13 -15.85 -2.14
CA ASP A 158 -7.57 -15.93 -1.86
C ASP A 158 -8.49 -15.36 -2.96
N VAL A 159 -7.97 -15.20 -4.18
CA VAL A 159 -8.72 -14.78 -5.37
C VAL A 159 -9.14 -16.01 -6.18
N ARG A 160 -10.43 -16.16 -6.48
CA ARG A 160 -10.94 -17.23 -7.36
C ARG A 160 -11.96 -16.72 -8.36
N LEU A 161 -11.85 -17.16 -9.62
CA LEU A 161 -12.92 -17.01 -10.62
C LEU A 161 -13.89 -18.18 -10.45
N CYS A 162 -15.13 -17.86 -10.07
CA CYS A 162 -16.23 -18.79 -9.91
C CYS A 162 -17.15 -18.72 -11.14
N ARG A 163 -17.27 -19.85 -11.85
CA ARG A 163 -18.05 -19.98 -13.09
C ARG A 163 -19.47 -20.48 -12.87
N ASN A 164 -19.71 -21.15 -11.74
CA ASN A 164 -21.00 -21.71 -11.34
C ASN A 164 -21.24 -21.40 -9.85
N VAL A 165 -22.47 -21.69 -9.39
CA VAL A 165 -22.91 -21.43 -8.02
C VAL A 165 -22.13 -22.29 -7.02
N ASP A 166 -21.78 -23.53 -7.37
CA ASP A 166 -21.04 -24.43 -6.49
C ASP A 166 -19.64 -23.89 -6.19
N GLU A 167 -18.88 -23.49 -7.22
CA GLU A 167 -17.56 -22.85 -7.08
C GLU A 167 -17.63 -21.54 -6.26
N LEU A 168 -18.74 -20.80 -6.38
CA LEU A 168 -18.97 -19.57 -5.61
C LEU A 168 -19.23 -19.88 -4.13
N SER A 169 -20.08 -20.86 -3.84
CA SER A 169 -20.38 -21.31 -2.48
C SER A 169 -19.16 -21.90 -1.79
N GLU A 170 -18.38 -22.74 -2.48
CA GLU A 170 -17.12 -23.30 -1.97
C GLU A 170 -16.14 -22.21 -1.56
N GLN A 171 -15.89 -21.24 -2.44
CA GLN A 171 -14.96 -20.15 -2.12
C GLN A 171 -15.49 -19.25 -1.01
N THR A 172 -16.81 -19.05 -0.96
CA THR A 172 -17.45 -18.26 0.10
C THR A 172 -17.23 -18.90 1.45
N THR A 173 -17.52 -20.20 1.59
CA THR A 173 -17.24 -20.97 2.80
C THR A 173 -15.76 -20.92 3.15
N TYR A 174 -14.87 -21.12 2.17
CA TYR A 174 -13.42 -21.03 2.37
C TYR A 174 -12.97 -19.69 2.97
N LEU A 175 -13.48 -18.56 2.45
CA LEU A 175 -13.13 -17.23 2.94
C LEU A 175 -13.79 -16.88 4.28
N LEU A 176 -15.00 -17.38 4.53
CA LEU A 176 -15.75 -17.10 5.77
C LEU A 176 -15.33 -17.98 6.96
N ASP A 177 -14.89 -19.22 6.71
CA ASP A 177 -14.44 -20.17 7.74
C ASP A 177 -13.14 -19.75 8.43
N GLY A 178 -12.48 -18.69 7.95
CA GLY A 178 -11.47 -17.95 8.72
C GLY A 178 -10.17 -18.71 9.02
N LYS A 179 -10.00 -19.96 8.56
CA LYS A 179 -8.75 -20.73 8.74
C LYS A 179 -7.60 -20.23 7.87
N HIS A 180 -7.87 -19.36 6.88
CA HIS A 180 -6.90 -19.02 5.84
C HIS A 180 -6.68 -17.53 5.57
N ILE A 181 -7.25 -16.59 6.35
CA ILE A 181 -6.69 -15.22 6.46
C ILE A 181 -5.45 -15.26 7.38
N ALA A 182 -4.54 -16.14 7.01
CA ALA A 182 -3.28 -16.45 7.62
C ALA A 182 -2.34 -16.82 6.47
N CYS A 183 -1.92 -15.81 5.71
CA CYS A 183 -0.55 -15.87 5.23
C CYS A 183 0.34 -15.48 6.42
N LEU A 184 0.72 -16.51 7.17
CA LEU A 184 1.87 -16.59 8.08
C LEU A 184 1.84 -15.76 9.36
N THR A 185 0.96 -16.13 10.30
CA THR A 185 1.34 -16.15 11.72
C THR A 185 1.06 -17.53 12.28
N GLN A 186 2.10 -18.35 12.41
CA GLN A 186 2.12 -19.35 13.48
C GLN A 186 2.29 -18.59 14.80
N ASP A 187 1.21 -18.01 15.30
CA ASP A 187 1.12 -17.61 16.70
C ASP A 187 -0.35 -17.52 17.09
N THR A 188 -0.78 -18.49 17.88
CA THR A 188 -2.16 -18.78 18.27
C THR A 188 -2.73 -17.82 19.33
N ASP A 189 -2.10 -16.68 19.61
CA ASP A 189 -2.48 -15.80 20.74
C ASP A 189 -2.89 -14.37 20.35
N ARG A 190 -2.95 -14.03 19.05
CA ARG A 190 -3.37 -12.68 18.60
C ARG A 190 -4.84 -12.66 18.21
N GLN A 191 -5.71 -12.74 19.21
CA GLN A 191 -7.16 -12.83 19.01
C GLN A 191 -7.90 -11.73 19.76
N GLU A 192 -7.78 -10.46 19.34
CA GLU A 192 -8.82 -9.46 19.60
C GLU A 192 -8.62 -8.17 18.79
N ARG A 193 -9.70 -7.73 18.13
CA ARG A 193 -9.84 -6.61 17.17
C ARG A 193 -9.58 -6.93 15.69
N ARG A 194 -10.36 -7.83 15.11
CA ARG A 194 -10.62 -7.83 13.66
C ARG A 194 -12.06 -7.36 13.41
N LEU A 195 -12.22 -6.34 12.57
CA LEU A 195 -13.49 -5.84 12.02
C LEU A 195 -14.31 -7.00 11.40
N PRO A 196 -15.64 -6.87 11.26
CA PRO A 196 -16.51 -7.95 10.83
C PRO A 196 -16.05 -8.61 9.52
N ARG A 197 -16.22 -9.93 9.48
CA ARG A 197 -15.78 -10.87 8.45
C ARG A 197 -16.49 -10.57 7.14
N LEU A 198 -15.76 -10.09 6.14
CA LEU A 198 -16.32 -9.71 4.84
C LEU A 198 -15.58 -10.46 3.74
N SER A 199 -16.27 -11.37 3.03
CA SER A 199 -15.84 -11.82 1.71
C SER A 199 -16.45 -10.87 0.66
N ARG A 200 -15.88 -10.77 -0.55
CA ARG A 200 -16.39 -9.81 -1.56
C ARG A 200 -16.47 -10.42 -2.93
N ILE A 201 -17.60 -10.20 -3.60
CA ILE A 201 -17.92 -10.69 -4.95
C ILE A 201 -17.72 -9.57 -5.96
N TYR A 202 -16.98 -9.87 -7.01
CA TYR A 202 -16.68 -8.97 -8.11
C TYR A 202 -17.22 -9.59 -9.40
N HIS A 203 -17.96 -8.82 -10.20
CA HIS A 203 -18.30 -9.24 -11.55
C HIS A 203 -17.06 -9.23 -12.46
N ARG A 204 -17.11 -10.13 -13.45
CA ARG A 204 -16.42 -10.17 -14.75
C ARG A 204 -15.38 -9.07 -15.01
N LEU A 205 -14.18 -9.54 -15.36
CA LEU A 205 -13.15 -8.76 -16.04
C LEU A 205 -13.81 -7.90 -17.12
N PRO A 206 -13.51 -6.59 -17.21
CA PRO A 206 -14.00 -5.78 -18.31
C PRO A 206 -13.60 -6.44 -19.63
N SER A 207 -14.46 -6.34 -20.65
CA SER A 207 -14.03 -6.69 -22.01
C SER A 207 -12.75 -5.91 -22.33
N ARG A 208 -11.94 -6.37 -23.28
CA ARG A 208 -10.72 -5.64 -23.67
C ARG A 208 -10.99 -4.14 -23.91
N ALA A 209 -12.09 -3.82 -24.58
CA ALA A 209 -12.55 -2.45 -24.79
C ALA A 209 -12.92 -1.72 -23.49
N GLY A 210 -13.58 -2.40 -22.54
CA GLY A 210 -13.87 -1.85 -21.22
C GLY A 210 -12.60 -1.59 -20.40
N ALA A 211 -11.61 -2.47 -20.47
CA ALA A 211 -10.33 -2.31 -19.79
C ALA A 211 -9.56 -1.12 -20.35
N GLU A 212 -9.52 -0.99 -21.68
CA GLU A 212 -8.90 0.13 -22.40
C GLU A 212 -9.57 1.47 -22.00
N LEU A 213 -10.90 1.52 -21.91
CA LEU A 213 -11.62 2.74 -21.53
C LEU A 213 -11.36 3.13 -20.06
N ILE A 214 -11.28 2.15 -19.15
CA ILE A 214 -10.89 2.38 -17.75
C ILE A 214 -9.47 2.94 -17.67
N LEU A 215 -8.53 2.36 -18.42
CA LEU A 215 -7.14 2.79 -18.43
C LEU A 215 -6.98 4.20 -19.02
N GLN A 216 -7.65 4.49 -20.15
CA GLN A 216 -7.64 5.82 -20.77
C GLN A 216 -8.16 6.90 -19.81
N HIS A 217 -9.27 6.63 -19.12
CA HIS A 217 -9.84 7.58 -18.17
C HIS A 217 -8.95 7.74 -16.92
N ALA A 218 -8.41 6.63 -16.39
CA ALA A 218 -7.50 6.67 -15.24
C ALA A 218 -6.21 7.46 -15.55
N VAL A 219 -5.61 7.26 -16.72
CA VAL A 219 -4.41 8.01 -17.15
C VAL A 219 -4.70 9.50 -17.27
N ALA A 220 -5.86 9.88 -17.83
CA ALA A 220 -6.28 11.28 -17.93
C ALA A 220 -6.42 11.95 -16.54
N LEU A 221 -6.86 11.20 -15.53
CA LEU A 221 -6.95 11.67 -14.13
C LEU A 221 -5.60 11.71 -13.41
N ILE A 222 -4.71 10.74 -13.68
CA ILE A 222 -3.38 10.64 -13.06
C ILE A 222 -2.43 11.75 -13.54
N ALA A 223 -2.63 12.24 -14.77
CA ALA A 223 -1.82 13.30 -15.36
C ALA A 223 -1.78 14.61 -14.54
N TRP A 224 -2.62 14.75 -13.50
CA TRP A 224 -2.65 15.90 -12.59
C TRP A 224 -1.97 15.66 -11.23
N SER A 225 -1.51 14.43 -10.92
CA SER A 225 -1.12 14.03 -9.56
C SER A 225 0.33 13.56 -9.40
N ILE A 226 1.01 13.25 -10.51
CA ILE A 226 2.45 12.98 -10.47
C ILE A 226 3.13 14.20 -11.10
N ILE A 227 3.51 15.17 -10.27
CA ILE A 227 4.58 16.09 -10.67
C ILE A 227 5.79 15.17 -10.91
N PRO A 228 6.28 15.02 -12.15
CA PRO A 228 7.52 14.28 -12.35
C PRO A 228 8.57 14.94 -11.48
N PHE A 229 9.31 14.14 -10.70
CA PHE A 229 10.55 14.61 -10.10
C PHE A 229 11.34 15.22 -11.26
N SER A 230 11.39 16.56 -11.34
CA SER A 230 12.25 17.23 -12.30
C SER A 230 13.62 16.65 -12.06
N ALA A 231 14.18 15.97 -13.06
CA ALA A 231 15.50 15.40 -12.99
C ALA A 231 16.43 16.53 -12.51
N LEU A 232 16.92 16.41 -11.27
CA LEU A 232 17.94 17.30 -10.75
C LEU A 232 19.16 17.12 -11.64
N GLY A 233 19.34 17.99 -12.64
CA GLY A 233 20.47 17.89 -13.54
C GLY A 233 20.34 18.46 -14.94
N GLU A 234 19.39 19.34 -15.25
CA GLU A 234 19.54 20.21 -16.44
C GLU A 234 19.57 21.66 -15.98
N THR A 235 20.79 22.15 -15.81
CA THR A 235 21.09 23.58 -15.72
C THR A 235 20.52 24.29 -16.94
N GLU A 236 19.43 25.04 -16.75
CA GLU A 236 19.08 26.12 -17.66
C GLU A 236 20.22 27.14 -17.64
N GLN A 237 21.04 27.09 -18.66
CA GLN A 237 22.07 28.07 -18.92
C GLN A 237 21.35 29.33 -19.41
N SER A 238 21.30 30.32 -18.51
CA SER A 238 20.97 31.71 -18.78
C SER A 238 21.59 32.19 -20.09
N ALA A 239 20.74 32.56 -21.05
CA ALA A 239 21.11 33.39 -22.18
C ALA A 239 20.42 34.76 -21.98
N ALA A 240 21.13 35.68 -21.35
CA ALA A 240 20.85 37.12 -21.46
C ALA A 240 21.50 37.66 -22.75
N PRO A 241 20.97 38.75 -23.32
CA PRO A 241 21.20 39.11 -24.71
C PRO A 241 22.49 39.94 -24.89
N GLU A 242 23.32 39.55 -25.85
CA GLU A 242 24.30 40.45 -26.46
C GLU A 242 23.71 41.02 -27.76
N GLY A 243 23.55 42.34 -27.80
CA GLY A 243 23.12 43.05 -28.99
C GLY A 243 24.25 43.30 -29.97
N ALA A 244 23.89 43.54 -31.24
CA ALA A 244 24.62 44.43 -32.15
C ALA A 244 23.77 44.73 -33.40
N MET A 245 23.65 46.03 -33.70
CA MET A 245 23.72 46.67 -35.04
C MET A 245 23.12 45.89 -36.22
N PHE A 246 22.03 46.40 -36.81
CA PHE A 246 21.96 47.46 -37.83
C PHE A 246 20.51 47.93 -38.00
#